data_AF-A0A1D2QUC2-F1
#
_entry.id   AF-A0A1D2QUC2-F1
#
_cell.length_a   1.000
_cell.length_b   1.000
_cell.length_c   1.000
_cell.angle_alpha   90.00
_cell.angle_beta   90.00
_cell.angle_gamma   90.00
#
_symmetry.space_group_name_H-M   'P 1'
#
loop_
_entity.id
_entity.type
_entity.pdbx_description
1 polymer ?
#
loop_
_entity_poly.entity_id
_entity_poly.type
_entity_poly.pdbx_seq_one_letter_code
_entity_poly.pdbx_strand_id
1 'polypeptide(L)'
;MLEYLSIHLAAAQIYGLFFLLGTFTVASLSDLKRLSAQREFLEVWLGFILIMFLYDVYTKSDPNILALKWILIAGFAVLSSRKVGKIFSLAKADVAAISAAAALLNPFYIVIYYIILYLTDKILAPVLSGKFRGLKKKAYPFLPIVLMATLLVLLIGLSGIFEKIANLL
;
A
#
# COMPACT_ATOMS: atom_id res chain seq x y z
N MET A 1 4.19 13.77 19.81
CA MET A 1 3.98 14.21 18.41
C MET A 1 5.08 13.69 17.49
N LEU A 2 6.36 13.71 17.92
CA LEU A 2 7.50 13.19 17.14
C LEU A 2 7.50 11.66 16.96
N GLU A 3 6.94 10.88 17.89
CA GLU A 3 6.85 9.39 17.78
C GLU A 3 6.07 8.89 16.55
N TYR A 4 5.23 9.71 15.91
CA TYR A 4 4.50 9.32 14.70
C TYR A 4 5.32 9.48 13.41
N LEU A 5 6.50 10.12 13.50
CA LEU A 5 7.35 10.44 12.36
C LEU A 5 8.33 9.32 12.02
N SER A 6 8.58 8.36 12.90
CA SER A 6 9.28 7.11 12.55
C SER A 6 8.31 5.96 12.39
N ILE A 7 8.70 5.02 11.52
CA ILE A 7 8.06 3.72 11.44
C ILE A 7 8.65 2.86 12.57
N HIS A 8 7.87 2.66 13.63
CA HIS A 8 8.15 1.67 14.66
C HIS A 8 7.25 0.47 14.43
N LEU A 9 7.84 -0.63 13.94
CA LEU A 9 7.12 -1.87 13.67
C LEU A 9 7.36 -2.85 14.82
N ALA A 10 6.26 -3.34 15.39
CA ALA A 10 6.32 -4.49 16.28
C ALA A 10 6.75 -5.75 15.51
N ALA A 11 7.27 -6.77 16.19
CA ALA A 11 7.72 -8.01 15.55
C ALA A 11 6.64 -8.64 14.64
N ALA A 12 5.37 -8.64 15.09
CA ALA A 12 4.25 -9.13 14.29
C ALA A 12 4.05 -8.34 12.98
N GLN A 13 4.20 -7.01 13.02
CA GLN A 13 4.11 -6.15 11.84
C GLN A 13 5.30 -6.35 10.90
N ILE A 14 6.49 -6.65 11.42
CA ILE A 14 7.66 -7.03 10.61
C ILE A 14 7.40 -8.34 9.87
N TYR A 15 6.88 -9.38 10.54
CA TYR A 15 6.50 -10.62 9.86
C TYR A 15 5.41 -10.40 8.81
N GLY A 16 4.39 -9.60 9.15
CA GLY A 16 3.35 -9.21 8.21
C GLY A 16 3.90 -8.45 7.00
N LEU A 17 4.91 -7.61 7.20
CA LEU A 17 5.59 -6.89 6.14
C LEU A 17 6.32 -7.83 5.19
N PHE A 18 7.14 -8.75 5.71
CA PHE A 18 7.84 -9.74 4.87
C PHE A 18 6.86 -10.62 4.10
N PHE A 19 5.77 -11.03 4.74
CA PHE A 19 4.69 -11.74 4.09
C PHE A 19 4.12 -10.93 2.92
N LEU A 20 3.73 -9.67 3.15
CA LEU A 20 3.18 -8.81 2.09
C LEU A 20 4.18 -8.58 0.95
N LEU A 21 5.44 -8.25 1.26
CA LEU A 21 6.47 -8.06 0.24
C LEU A 21 6.66 -9.31 -0.62
N GLY A 22 6.65 -10.50 -0.01
CA GLY A 22 6.66 -11.78 -0.72
C GLY A 22 5.46 -11.92 -1.66
N THR A 23 4.24 -11.73 -1.15
CA THR A 23 3.02 -11.84 -1.97
C THR A 23 2.98 -10.81 -3.09
N PHE A 24 3.36 -9.56 -2.84
CA PHE A 24 3.42 -8.50 -3.85
C PHE A 24 4.48 -8.78 -4.90
N THR A 25 5.62 -9.36 -4.54
CA THR A 25 6.66 -9.74 -5.51
C THR A 25 6.13 -10.81 -6.47
N VAL A 26 5.51 -11.87 -5.93
CA VAL A 26 4.93 -12.94 -6.75
C VAL A 26 3.80 -12.39 -7.61
N ALA A 27 2.92 -11.57 -7.05
CA ALA A 27 1.78 -11.01 -7.75
C ALA A 27 2.21 -9.98 -8.80
N SER A 28 3.25 -9.19 -8.55
CA SER A 28 3.87 -8.30 -9.55
C SER A 28 4.45 -9.08 -10.72
N LEU A 29 5.15 -10.19 -10.45
CA LEU A 29 5.67 -11.07 -11.50
C LEU A 29 4.54 -11.73 -12.29
N SER A 30 3.47 -12.15 -11.61
CA SER A 30 2.25 -12.69 -12.19
C SER A 30 1.57 -11.66 -13.12
N ASP A 31 1.42 -10.41 -12.69
CA ASP A 31 0.86 -9.31 -13.47
C ASP A 31 1.69 -9.03 -14.73
N LEU A 32 3.02 -8.94 -14.59
CA LEU A 32 3.94 -8.74 -15.72
C LEU A 32 3.89 -9.90 -16.73
N LYS A 33 3.79 -11.14 -16.22
CA LYS A 33 3.65 -12.35 -17.05
C LYS A 33 2.22 -12.63 -17.51
N ARG A 34 1.24 -11.84 -17.07
CA ARG A 34 -0.19 -11.95 -17.40
C ARG A 34 -0.83 -13.28 -16.99
N LEU A 35 -0.50 -13.75 -15.80
CA LEU A 35 -1.08 -14.97 -15.21
C LEU A 35 -2.35 -14.64 -14.42
N SER A 36 -3.26 -15.60 -14.30
CA SER A 36 -4.63 -15.40 -13.79
C SER A 36 -4.80 -15.46 -12.26
N ALA A 37 -3.71 -15.48 -11.49
CA ALA A 37 -3.75 -15.75 -10.04
C ALA A 37 -4.30 -14.60 -9.16
N GLN A 38 -4.96 -13.61 -9.75
CA GLN A 38 -5.35 -12.38 -9.05
C GLN A 38 -6.47 -12.58 -8.02
N ARG A 39 -7.28 -13.64 -8.15
CA ARG A 39 -8.39 -13.90 -7.21
C ARG A 39 -7.87 -14.45 -5.89
N GLU A 40 -6.93 -15.37 -5.95
CA GLU A 40 -6.30 -15.99 -4.79
C GLU A 40 -5.55 -14.94 -3.96
N PHE A 41 -4.83 -14.03 -4.63
CA PHE A 41 -4.15 -12.93 -3.93
C PHE A 41 -5.13 -11.95 -3.26
N LEU A 42 -6.26 -11.64 -3.90
CA LEU A 42 -7.29 -10.81 -3.29
C LEU A 42 -7.78 -11.38 -1.96
N GLU A 43 -8.10 -12.68 -1.92
CA GLU A 43 -8.57 -13.34 -0.69
C GLU A 43 -7.51 -13.30 0.42
N VAL A 44 -6.24 -13.53 0.06
CA VAL A 44 -5.10 -13.43 0.98
C VAL A 44 -4.95 -12.02 1.55
N TRP A 45 -5.03 -10.98 0.72
CA TRP A 45 -4.90 -9.59 1.18
C TRP A 45 -6.08 -9.14 2.03
N LEU A 46 -7.30 -9.57 1.72
CA LEU A 46 -8.46 -9.31 2.58
C LEU A 46 -8.31 -9.99 3.95
N GLY A 47 -7.84 -11.24 3.98
CA GLY A 47 -7.52 -11.93 5.22
C GLY A 47 -6.43 -11.21 6.02
N PHE A 48 -5.38 -10.73 5.35
CA PHE A 48 -4.32 -9.95 5.96
C PHE A 48 -4.85 -8.65 6.59
N ILE A 49 -5.68 -7.88 5.86
CA ILE A 49 -6.30 -6.65 6.36
C ILE A 49 -7.12 -6.94 7.62
N LEU A 50 -7.92 -8.01 7.61
CA LEU A 50 -8.73 -8.40 8.77
C LEU A 50 -7.86 -8.77 9.98
N ILE A 51 -6.80 -9.57 9.78
CA ILE A 51 -5.88 -9.94 10.85
C ILE A 51 -5.21 -8.70 11.44
N MET A 52 -4.77 -7.76 10.59
CA MET A 52 -4.15 -6.51 11.06
C MET A 52 -5.14 -5.63 11.82
N PHE A 53 -6.41 -5.56 11.40
CA PHE A 53 -7.46 -4.88 12.15
C PHE A 53 -7.64 -5.49 13.54
N LEU A 54 -7.76 -6.82 13.63
CA LEU A 54 -7.88 -7.52 14.90
C LEU A 54 -6.64 -7.34 15.78
N TYR A 55 -5.46 -7.33 15.18
CA TYR A 55 -4.20 -7.06 15.88
C TYR A 55 -4.16 -5.65 16.49
N ASP A 56 -4.55 -4.62 15.73
CA ASP A 56 -4.60 -3.23 16.22
C ASP A 56 -5.61 -3.09 17.39
N VAL A 57 -6.74 -3.79 17.31
CA VAL A 57 -7.74 -3.83 18.40
C VAL A 57 -7.19 -4.58 19.62
N TYR A 58 -6.55 -5.73 19.42
CA TYR A 58 -5.98 -6.55 20.51
C TYR A 58 -4.86 -5.83 21.26
N THR A 59 -4.01 -5.09 20.54
CA THR A 59 -2.91 -4.30 21.12
C THR A 59 -3.36 -3.07 21.90
N LYS A 60 -4.69 -2.85 22.03
CA LYS A 60 -5.30 -1.74 22.77
C LYS A 60 -4.77 -0.38 22.32
N SER A 61 -4.64 -0.21 21.00
CA SER A 61 -4.35 1.09 20.41
C SER A 61 -5.38 2.13 20.87
N ASP A 62 -4.96 3.40 20.99
CA ASP A 62 -5.89 4.50 21.26
C ASP A 62 -7.08 4.43 20.28
N PRO A 63 -8.34 4.34 20.78
CA PRO A 63 -9.52 4.20 19.93
C PRO A 63 -9.63 5.27 18.85
N ASN A 64 -9.19 6.51 19.12
CA ASN A 64 -9.24 7.61 18.16
C ASN A 64 -8.23 7.42 17.03
N ILE A 65 -7.02 6.94 17.35
CA ILE A 65 -5.96 6.70 16.37
C ILE A 65 -6.31 5.48 15.52
N LEU A 66 -6.86 4.44 16.15
CA LEU A 66 -7.37 3.25 15.47
C LEU A 66 -8.49 3.64 14.51
N ALA A 67 -9.49 4.39 14.97
CA ALA A 67 -10.57 4.87 14.12
C ALA A 67 -10.05 5.71 12.95
N LEU A 68 -9.16 6.67 13.21
CA LEU A 68 -8.55 7.49 12.17
C LEU A 68 -7.82 6.65 11.12
N LYS A 69 -6.99 5.68 11.53
CA LYS A 69 -6.27 4.77 10.64
C LYS A 69 -7.23 4.05 9.69
N TRP A 70 -8.26 3.40 10.25
CA TRP A 70 -9.16 2.56 9.48
C TRP A 70 -10.14 3.36 8.63
N ILE A 71 -10.55 4.56 9.08
CA ILE A 71 -11.30 5.52 8.27
C ILE A 71 -10.46 6.00 7.08
N LEU A 72 -9.17 6.31 7.29
CA LEU A 72 -8.27 6.69 6.19
C LEU A 72 -8.12 5.55 5.17
N ILE A 73 -7.87 4.32 5.63
CA ILE A 73 -7.76 3.15 4.74
C ILE A 73 -9.05 2.96 3.95
N ALA A 74 -10.20 2.95 4.62
CA ALA A 74 -11.50 2.78 3.97
C ALA A 74 -11.81 3.90 2.98
N GLY A 75 -11.57 5.16 3.39
CA GLY A 75 -11.78 6.34 2.55
C GLY A 75 -10.93 6.30 1.29
N PHE A 76 -9.62 6.04 1.41
CA PHE A 76 -8.75 5.93 0.26
C PHE A 76 -9.05 4.70 -0.60
N ALA A 77 -9.44 3.57 -0.01
CA ALA A 77 -9.86 2.37 -0.76
C ALA A 77 -11.09 2.66 -1.63
N VAL A 78 -12.09 3.35 -1.09
CA VAL A 78 -13.28 3.77 -1.84
C VAL A 78 -12.90 4.73 -2.97
N LEU A 79 -12.09 5.75 -2.68
CA LEU A 79 -11.65 6.76 -3.66
C LEU A 79 -10.76 6.18 -4.78
N SER A 80 -10.04 5.09 -4.50
CA SER A 80 -9.17 4.39 -5.45
C SER A 80 -9.90 3.29 -6.25
N SER A 81 -11.13 2.96 -5.86
CA SER A 81 -11.92 1.93 -6.53
C SER A 81 -12.41 2.40 -7.90
N ARG A 82 -12.46 1.49 -8.88
CA ARG A 82 -12.98 1.77 -10.23
C ARG A 82 -14.42 2.34 -10.26
N LYS A 83 -15.22 2.12 -9.22
CA LYS A 83 -16.59 2.66 -9.12
C LYS A 83 -16.61 4.18 -8.91
N VAL A 84 -15.63 4.71 -8.18
CA VAL A 84 -15.54 6.13 -7.83
C VAL A 84 -14.47 6.83 -8.67
N GLY A 85 -13.29 6.23 -8.81
CA GLY A 85 -12.27 6.65 -9.76
C GLY A 85 -11.61 7.99 -9.47
N LYS A 86 -11.71 8.54 -8.24
CA LYS A 86 -11.26 9.91 -7.93
C LYS A 86 -9.75 10.04 -7.76
N ILE A 87 -9.10 9.03 -7.18
CA ILE A 87 -7.62 9.00 -7.03
C ILE A 87 -7.04 8.07 -8.07
N PHE A 88 -7.51 6.83 -8.08
CA PHE A 88 -7.19 5.82 -9.07
C PHE A 88 -8.47 5.12 -9.53
N SER A 89 -8.43 4.44 -10.67
CA SER A 89 -9.54 3.63 -11.20
C SER A 89 -9.16 2.16 -11.20
N LEU A 90 -8.96 1.58 -10.01
CA LEU A 90 -8.32 0.28 -9.83
C LEU A 90 -9.30 -0.89 -9.70
N ALA A 91 -8.83 -2.09 -10.06
CA ALA A 91 -9.55 -3.32 -9.81
C ALA A 91 -9.61 -3.64 -8.31
N LYS A 92 -10.54 -4.52 -7.91
CA LYS A 92 -10.73 -4.87 -6.49
C LYS A 92 -9.46 -5.46 -5.86
N ALA A 93 -8.72 -6.28 -6.61
CA ALA A 93 -7.47 -6.89 -6.16
C ALA A 93 -6.41 -5.82 -5.83
N ASP A 94 -6.21 -4.85 -6.71
CA ASP A 94 -5.27 -3.75 -6.51
C ASP A 94 -5.66 -2.88 -5.31
N VAL A 95 -6.95 -2.59 -5.13
CA VAL A 95 -7.47 -1.86 -3.96
C VAL A 95 -7.21 -2.64 -2.66
N ALA A 96 -7.33 -3.96 -2.68
CA ALA A 96 -7.00 -4.78 -1.54
C ALA A 96 -5.49 -4.79 -1.26
N ALA A 97 -4.63 -4.84 -2.29
CA ALA A 97 -3.18 -4.78 -2.13
C ALA A 97 -2.73 -3.47 -1.47
N ILE A 98 -3.19 -2.32 -1.96
CA ILE A 98 -2.85 -1.01 -1.36
C ILE A 98 -3.39 -0.88 0.06
N SER A 99 -4.57 -1.45 0.34
CA SER A 99 -5.17 -1.43 1.68
C SER A 99 -4.42 -2.34 2.65
N ALA A 100 -3.93 -3.50 2.18
CA ALA A 100 -3.11 -4.40 2.97
C ALA A 100 -1.76 -3.77 3.33
N ALA A 101 -1.10 -3.10 2.37
CA ALA A 101 0.11 -2.34 2.64
C ALA A 101 -0.15 -1.22 3.67
N ALA A 102 -1.24 -0.45 3.48
CA ALA A 102 -1.63 0.63 4.38
C ALA A 102 -1.97 0.14 5.80
N ALA A 103 -2.46 -1.10 5.95
CA ALA A 103 -2.77 -1.69 7.26
C ALA A 103 -1.53 -1.89 8.16
N LEU A 104 -0.32 -1.93 7.59
CA LEU A 104 0.94 -1.96 8.35
C LEU A 104 1.43 -0.57 8.78
N LEU A 105 0.88 0.49 8.21
CA LEU A 105 1.37 1.85 8.40
C LEU A 105 0.57 2.57 9.49
N ASN A 106 1.20 3.54 10.14
CA ASN A 106 0.49 4.47 11.01
C ASN A 106 -0.33 5.50 10.18
N PRO A 107 -1.28 6.24 10.77
CA PRO A 107 -2.12 7.20 10.04
C PRO A 107 -1.35 8.20 9.17
N PHE A 108 -0.22 8.70 9.65
CA PHE A 108 0.62 9.66 8.92
C PHE A 108 1.24 9.02 7.66
N TYR A 109 1.84 7.83 7.82
CA TYR A 109 2.44 7.11 6.71
C TYR A 109 1.42 6.57 5.69
N ILE A 110 0.14 6.39 6.06
CA ILE A 110 -0.91 6.08 5.09
C ILE A 110 -1.06 7.21 4.07
N VAL A 111 -1.10 8.47 4.51
CA VAL A 111 -1.21 9.62 3.60
C VAL A 111 0.01 9.72 2.70
N ILE A 112 1.21 9.59 3.27
CA ILE A 112 2.47 9.57 2.52
C ILE A 112 2.49 8.43 1.51
N TYR A 113 2.03 7.24 1.91
CA TYR A 113 1.97 6.07 1.04
C TYR A 113 1.12 6.32 -0.19
N TYR A 114 -0.07 6.91 -0.04
CA TYR A 114 -0.92 7.25 -1.19
C TYR A 114 -0.30 8.31 -2.10
N ILE A 115 0.41 9.30 -1.55
CA ILE A 115 1.14 10.31 -2.34
C ILE A 115 2.25 9.63 -3.14
N ILE A 116 3.07 8.78 -2.50
CA ILE A 116 4.18 8.08 -3.17
C ILE A 116 3.66 7.09 -4.20
N LEU A 117 2.57 6.38 -3.90
CA LEU A 117 1.90 5.49 -4.84
C LEU A 117 1.46 6.26 -6.09
N TYR A 118 0.85 7.44 -5.93
CA TYR A 118 0.42 8.29 -7.03
C TYR A 118 1.60 8.78 -7.89
N LEU A 119 2.70 9.21 -7.26
CA LEU A 119 3.90 9.63 -7.96
C LEU A 119 4.54 8.45 -8.72
N THR A 120 4.61 7.29 -8.08
CA THR A 120 5.21 6.08 -8.65
C THR A 120 4.39 5.59 -9.84
N ASP A 121 3.05 5.60 -9.74
CA ASP A 121 2.15 5.29 -10.85
C ASP A 121 2.40 6.24 -12.03
N LYS A 122 2.47 7.55 -11.79
CA LYS A 122 2.71 8.54 -12.85
C LYS A 122 4.06 8.34 -13.57
N ILE A 123 5.09 7.92 -12.83
CA ILE A 123 6.44 7.68 -13.37
C ILE A 123 6.50 6.34 -14.12
N LEU A 124 5.91 5.28 -13.57
CA LEU A 124 6.00 3.93 -14.14
C LEU A 124 4.91 3.63 -15.18
N ALA A 125 3.78 4.33 -15.17
CA ALA A 125 2.69 4.13 -16.12
C ALA A 125 3.11 4.22 -17.59
N PRO A 126 3.91 5.19 -18.05
CA PRO A 126 4.37 5.24 -19.43
C PRO A 126 5.19 4.02 -19.84
N VAL A 127 5.99 3.48 -18.91
CA VAL A 127 6.86 2.32 -19.12
C VAL A 127 6.06 1.02 -19.12
N LEU A 128 5.20 0.84 -18.10
CA LEU A 128 4.41 -0.37 -17.88
C LEU A 128 3.24 -0.54 -18.85
N SER A 129 2.61 0.57 -19.27
CA SER A 129 1.53 0.53 -20.27
C SER A 129 2.03 0.21 -21.69
N GLY A 130 3.34 0.11 -21.89
CA GLY A 130 3.93 -0.15 -23.21
C GLY A 130 3.64 0.97 -24.21
N LYS A 131 3.32 2.20 -23.73
CA LYS A 131 3.07 3.38 -24.57
C LYS A 131 4.23 3.65 -25.54
N PHE A 132 5.45 3.35 -25.13
CA PHE A 132 6.67 3.43 -25.95
C PHE A 132 6.87 2.27 -26.93
N ARG A 133 6.16 1.14 -26.76
CA ARG A 133 6.29 -0.08 -27.58
C ARG A 133 5.12 -0.35 -28.52
N GLY A 134 4.14 0.55 -28.62
CA GLY A 134 3.00 0.40 -29.55
C GLY A 134 2.09 -0.81 -29.29
N LEU A 135 2.21 -1.45 -28.12
CA LEU A 135 1.43 -2.64 -27.76
C LEU A 135 -0.02 -2.25 -27.41
N LYS A 136 -0.99 -2.80 -28.15
CA LYS A 136 -2.44 -2.57 -27.94
C LYS A 136 -2.86 -2.77 -26.48
N LYS A 137 -3.80 -1.92 -26.03
CA LYS A 137 -4.48 -1.89 -24.73
C LYS A 137 -4.76 -3.30 -24.19
N LYS A 138 -3.89 -3.78 -23.29
CA LYS A 138 -4.16 -4.88 -22.36
C LYS A 138 -4.17 -4.32 -20.93
N ALA A 139 -4.75 -5.07 -19.99
CA ALA A 139 -4.89 -4.67 -18.60
C ALA A 139 -3.57 -4.15 -18.03
N TYR A 140 -3.64 -3.02 -17.32
CA TYR A 140 -2.48 -2.31 -16.78
C TYR A 140 -1.94 -3.05 -15.54
N PRO A 141 -0.65 -3.44 -15.50
CA PRO A 141 -0.08 -4.16 -14.36
C PRO A 141 0.22 -3.19 -13.22
N PHE A 142 -0.68 -3.07 -12.26
CA PHE A 142 -0.58 -2.10 -11.16
C PHE A 142 0.25 -2.62 -9.98
N LEU A 143 0.33 -3.93 -9.77
CA LEU A 143 1.03 -4.50 -8.60
C LEU A 143 2.52 -4.17 -8.49
N PRO A 144 3.31 -4.08 -9.59
CA PRO A 144 4.70 -3.60 -9.49
C PRO A 144 4.83 -2.21 -8.87
N ILE A 145 3.82 -1.35 -9.05
CA ILE A 145 3.77 0.01 -8.52
C ILE A 145 3.51 -0.04 -7.02
N VAL A 146 2.57 -0.89 -6.59
CA VAL A 146 2.27 -1.15 -5.18
C VAL A 146 3.52 -1.62 -4.45
N LEU A 147 4.26 -2.58 -5.03
CA LEU A 147 5.52 -3.08 -4.48
C LEU A 147 6.56 -1.96 -4.33
N MET A 148 6.80 -1.20 -5.40
CA MET A 148 7.79 -0.11 -5.39
C MET A 148 7.42 0.99 -4.39
N ALA A 149 6.15 1.42 -4.36
CA ALA A 149 5.68 2.42 -3.40
C ALA A 149 5.82 1.94 -1.96
N THR A 150 5.53 0.67 -1.69
CA THR A 150 5.70 0.05 -0.38
C THR A 150 7.17 0.09 0.05
N LEU A 151 8.10 -0.30 -0.82
CA LEU A 151 9.53 -0.23 -0.55
C LEU A 151 10.02 1.20 -0.29
N LEU A 152 9.60 2.17 -1.12
CA LEU A 152 9.99 3.56 -0.95
C LEU A 152 9.52 4.14 0.38
N VAL A 153 8.28 3.87 0.78
CA VAL A 153 7.70 4.36 2.04
C VAL A 153 8.43 3.75 3.24
N LEU A 154 8.80 2.46 3.17
CA LEU A 154 9.60 1.82 4.20
C LEU A 154 10.99 2.45 4.30
N LEU A 155 11.68 2.67 3.17
CA LEU A 155 12.99 3.31 3.16
C LEU A 155 12.93 4.72 3.77
N ILE A 156 11.90 5.50 3.40
CA ILE A 156 11.69 6.83 3.96
C ILE A 156 11.43 6.76 5.46
N GLY A 157 10.54 5.86 5.90
CA GLY A 157 10.19 5.75 7.31
C GLY A 157 11.30 5.18 8.19
N LEU A 158 12.15 4.30 7.66
CA LEU A 158 13.33 3.77 8.35
C LEU A 158 14.49 4.77 8.36
N SER A 159 14.57 5.69 7.39
CA SER A 159 15.64 6.71 7.36
C SER A 159 15.53 7.76 8.48
N GLY A 160 14.36 7.87 9.13
CA GLY A 160 14.07 8.89 10.13
C GLY A 160 14.11 10.32 9.58
N ILE A 161 13.99 10.50 8.26
CA ILE A 161 14.17 11.82 7.62
C ILE A 161 13.17 12.85 8.13
N PHE A 162 11.93 12.43 8.41
CA PHE A 162 10.90 13.31 8.94
C PHE A 162 11.15 13.72 10.39
N GLU A 163 11.69 12.83 11.23
CA GLU A 163 12.11 13.17 12.60
C GLU A 163 13.22 14.22 12.57
N LYS A 164 14.22 14.02 11.70
CA LYS A 164 15.34 14.97 11.54
C LYS A 164 14.85 16.35 11.10
N ILE A 165 13.93 16.42 10.13
CA ILE A 165 13.35 17.69 9.66
C ILE A 165 12.53 18.37 10.76
N ALA A 166 11.71 17.60 11.50
CA ALA A 166 10.90 18.16 12.58
C ALA A 166 11.73 18.68 13.76
N ASN A 167 12.92 18.10 14.01
CA ASN A 167 13.85 18.58 15.03
C ASN A 167 14.63 19.83 14.61
N LEU A 168 14.60 20.20 13.32
CA LEU A 168 15.27 21.38 12.77
C LEU A 168 14.36 22.62 12.67
N LEU A 169 13.04 22.42 12.81
CA LEU A 169 12.00 23.47 12.77
C LEU A 169 11.59 23.85 14.19
#